data_AF-A0A968ZTJ7-F1
#
_entry.id   AF-A0A968ZTJ7-F1
#
_cell.length_a   1.000
_cell.length_b   1.000
_cell.length_c   1.000
_cell.angle_alpha   90.00
_cell.angle_beta   90.00
_cell.angle_gamma   90.00
#
_symmetry.space_group_name_H-M   'P 1'
#
loop_
_entity.id
_entity.type
_entity.pdbx_description
1 polymer ?
#
loop_
_entity_poly.entity_id
_entity_poly.type
_entity_poly.pdbx_seq_one_letter_code
_entity_poly.pdbx_strand_id
1 'polypeptide(L)'
;MGFLLALAIAGIENEGLIPIFMRDPASISQIHPLAGFSSNLGALLWTACAATCLFSHMVLRDSLNKGEIARFLLCSGLLTTMLLLDDFFLLHDFIYPQYLGINEKAVLLGYGGILLVWLLAFRRIILRTDYWLLLISLGFFTLSIGVDGLQSLIDALIGDLRILLEDGFKLFGIVGWLGYFMKCSLIAIRQ
;
A
#
# COMPACT_ATOMS: atom_id res chain seq x y z
N MET A 1 -0.82 21.45 -15.24
CA MET A 1 -0.29 22.83 -15.38
C MET A 1 0.19 23.41 -14.05
N GLY A 2 -0.64 23.45 -12.99
CA GLY A 2 -0.28 24.09 -11.71
C GLY A 2 0.92 23.49 -10.97
N PHE A 3 1.04 22.15 -10.92
CA PHE A 3 2.19 21.48 -10.29
C PHE A 3 3.54 21.83 -10.95
N LEU A 4 3.58 21.82 -12.29
CA LEU A 4 4.79 22.17 -13.05
C LEU A 4 5.16 23.64 -12.86
N LEU A 5 4.18 24.54 -12.79
CA LEU A 5 4.40 25.96 -12.49
C LEU A 5 4.94 26.16 -11.07
N ALA A 6 4.37 25.47 -10.08
CA ALA A 6 4.83 25.52 -8.69
C ALA A 6 6.28 25.04 -8.55
N LEU A 7 6.64 23.94 -9.23
CA LEU A 7 8.01 23.42 -9.27
C LEU A 7 8.97 24.34 -9.99
N ALA A 8 8.53 24.97 -11.09
CA ALA A 8 9.36 25.93 -11.81
C ALA A 8 9.66 27.17 -10.95
N ILE A 9 8.67 27.69 -10.22
CA ILE A 9 8.86 28.81 -9.28
C ILE A 9 9.79 28.40 -8.13
N ALA A 10 9.52 27.26 -7.49
CA ALA A 10 10.36 26.76 -6.39
C ALA A 10 11.79 26.45 -6.84
N GLY A 11 11.98 26.03 -8.08
CA GLY A 11 13.29 25.77 -8.67
C GLY A 11 14.10 27.01 -9.04
N ILE A 12 13.46 28.17 -9.21
CA ILE A 12 14.14 29.46 -9.35
C ILE A 12 14.70 29.90 -7.99
N GLU A 13 14.00 29.60 -6.90
CA GLU A 13 14.40 29.96 -5.54
C GLU A 13 15.43 28.99 -4.92
N ASN A 14 15.47 27.73 -5.38
CA ASN A 14 16.40 26.71 -4.86
C ASN A 14 17.08 25.92 -5.99
N GLU A 15 18.35 26.23 -6.25
CA GLU A 15 19.19 25.45 -7.16
C GLU A 15 19.27 23.99 -6.69
N GLY A 16 18.99 23.04 -7.59
CA GLY A 16 19.02 21.60 -7.30
C GLY A 16 17.67 20.98 -6.91
N LEU A 17 16.64 21.77 -6.63
CA LEU A 17 15.32 21.25 -6.23
C LEU A 17 14.60 20.55 -7.40
N ILE A 18 14.69 21.08 -8.62
CA ILE A 18 14.08 20.46 -9.81
C ILE A 18 14.65 19.05 -10.08
N PRO A 19 15.99 18.84 -10.13
CA PRO A 19 16.56 17.51 -10.25
C PRO A 19 16.08 16.51 -9.19
N ILE A 20 15.94 16.94 -7.93
CA ILE A 20 15.50 16.06 -6.82
C ILE A 20 14.07 15.54 -7.04
N PHE A 21 13.15 16.39 -7.52
CA PHE A 21 11.75 16.00 -7.74
C PHE A 21 11.46 15.35 -9.10
N MET A 22 12.31 15.59 -10.10
CA MET A 22 12.04 15.16 -11.49
C MET A 22 12.89 13.99 -11.95
N ARG A 23 14.07 13.78 -11.37
CA ARG A 23 14.93 12.65 -11.73
C ARG A 23 14.57 11.43 -10.90
N ASP A 24 14.80 10.27 -11.52
CA ASP A 24 14.66 8.99 -10.86
C ASP A 24 15.64 8.88 -9.66
N PRO A 25 15.22 8.33 -8.51
CA PRO A 25 16.07 8.17 -7.33
C PRO A 25 17.36 7.39 -7.58
N ALA A 26 17.36 6.37 -8.45
CA ALA A 26 18.57 5.61 -8.76
C ALA A 26 19.58 6.47 -9.53
N SER A 27 19.09 7.38 -10.38
CA SER A 27 19.92 8.36 -11.10
C SER A 27 20.47 9.45 -10.18
N ILE A 28 19.71 9.89 -9.17
CA ILE A 28 20.15 10.88 -8.19
C ILE A 28 21.22 10.28 -7.28
N SER A 29 20.96 9.08 -6.75
CA SER A 29 21.83 8.43 -5.76
C SER A 29 22.95 7.60 -6.37
N GLN A 30 23.05 7.53 -7.72
CA GLN A 30 24.06 6.75 -8.44
C GLN A 30 24.10 5.26 -8.01
N ILE A 31 22.92 4.70 -7.74
CA ILE A 31 22.76 3.30 -7.32
C ILE A 31 22.25 2.43 -8.47
N HIS A 32 22.32 1.11 -8.29
CA HIS A 32 21.86 0.15 -9.28
C HIS A 32 20.37 0.35 -9.61
N PRO A 33 19.92 0.32 -10.88
CA PRO A 33 18.52 0.54 -11.25
C PRO A 33 17.51 -0.45 -10.66
N LEU A 34 17.98 -1.63 -10.25
CA LEU A 34 17.15 -2.64 -9.55
C LEU A 34 17.12 -2.44 -8.02
N ALA A 35 17.74 -1.38 -7.49
CA ALA A 35 17.63 -1.06 -6.07
C ALA A 35 16.15 -0.85 -5.71
N GLY A 36 15.72 -1.46 -4.61
CA GLY A 36 14.32 -1.41 -4.19
C GLY A 36 13.36 -2.18 -5.10
N PHE A 37 13.82 -3.15 -5.90
CA PHE A 37 12.97 -3.95 -6.80
C PHE A 37 11.69 -4.47 -6.12
N SER A 38 11.80 -5.05 -4.93
CA SER A 38 10.66 -5.59 -4.17
C SER A 38 9.66 -4.48 -3.82
N SER A 39 10.15 -3.35 -3.29
CA SER A 39 9.32 -2.19 -2.93
C SER A 39 8.63 -1.58 -4.16
N ASN A 40 9.36 -1.40 -5.26
CA ASN A 40 8.81 -0.90 -6.52
C ASN A 40 7.73 -1.84 -7.08
N LEU A 41 7.94 -3.16 -7.03
CA LEU A 41 6.94 -4.13 -7.44
C LEU A 41 5.70 -4.11 -6.54
N GLY A 42 5.90 -4.00 -5.22
CA GLY A 42 4.82 -3.79 -4.25
C GLY A 42 3.99 -2.55 -4.56
N ALA A 43 4.63 -1.42 -4.85
CA ALA A 43 3.96 -0.17 -5.21
C ALA A 43 3.13 -0.29 -6.50
N LEU A 44 3.64 -1.00 -7.52
CA LEU A 44 2.88 -1.26 -8.75
C LEU A 44 1.63 -2.10 -8.48
N LEU A 45 1.74 -3.15 -7.65
CA LEU A 45 0.62 -4.00 -7.28
C LEU A 45 -0.41 -3.27 -6.42
N TRP A 46 0.05 -2.45 -5.47
CA TRP A 46 -0.80 -1.57 -4.67
C TRP A 46 -1.57 -0.59 -5.56
N THR A 47 -0.88 0.04 -6.53
CA THR A 47 -1.49 0.95 -7.51
C THR A 47 -2.55 0.25 -8.34
N ALA A 48 -2.24 -0.96 -8.84
CA ALA A 48 -3.20 -1.77 -9.59
C ALA A 48 -4.45 -2.10 -8.76
N CYS A 49 -4.27 -2.41 -7.48
CA CYS A 49 -5.38 -2.73 -6.58
C CYS A 49 -6.24 -1.49 -6.29
N ALA A 50 -5.62 -0.37 -5.94
CA ALA A 50 -6.31 0.90 -5.70
C ALA A 50 -7.11 1.33 -6.94
N ALA A 51 -6.48 1.33 -8.11
CA ALA A 51 -7.12 1.66 -9.38
C ALA A 51 -8.30 0.73 -9.68
N THR A 52 -8.14 -0.58 -9.50
CA THR A 52 -9.22 -1.56 -9.71
C THR A 52 -10.42 -1.27 -8.82
N CYS A 53 -10.19 -1.00 -7.53
CA CYS A 53 -11.25 -0.71 -6.57
C CYS A 53 -11.99 0.59 -6.90
N LEU A 54 -11.25 1.67 -7.13
CA LEU A 54 -11.81 2.99 -7.42
C LEU A 54 -12.56 3.01 -8.77
N PHE A 55 -12.00 2.37 -9.79
CA PHE A 55 -12.66 2.22 -11.08
C PHE A 55 -13.96 1.43 -10.96
N SER A 56 -13.92 0.29 -10.25
CA SER A 56 -15.10 -0.54 -10.04
C SER A 56 -16.18 0.18 -9.24
N HIS A 57 -15.80 1.01 -8.27
CA HIS A 57 -16.74 1.91 -7.61
C HIS A 57 -17.42 2.85 -8.62
N MET A 58 -16.66 3.52 -9.50
CA MET A 58 -17.21 4.45 -10.49
C MET A 58 -18.20 3.77 -11.44
N VAL A 59 -17.95 2.52 -11.83
CA VAL A 59 -18.86 1.74 -12.69
C VAL A 59 -20.14 1.36 -11.95
N LEU A 60 -20.06 1.05 -10.66
CA LEU A 60 -21.17 0.48 -9.89
C LEU A 60 -21.99 1.50 -9.09
N ARG A 61 -21.49 2.73 -8.89
CA ARG A 61 -22.11 3.74 -8.00
C ARG A 61 -23.54 4.11 -8.40
N ASP A 62 -23.84 4.07 -9.70
CA ASP A 62 -25.14 4.48 -10.25
C ASP A 62 -26.06 3.26 -10.52
N SER A 63 -25.60 2.04 -10.22
CA SER A 63 -26.37 0.82 -10.40
C SER A 63 -27.36 0.60 -9.25
N LEU A 64 -28.65 0.46 -9.58
CA LEU A 64 -29.69 0.05 -8.64
C LEU A 64 -29.29 -1.26 -7.95
N ASN A 65 -29.42 -1.33 -6.64
CA ASN A 65 -29.07 -2.48 -5.76
C ASN A 65 -27.57 -2.77 -5.55
N LYS A 66 -26.63 -2.00 -6.12
CA LYS A 66 -25.18 -2.22 -5.92
C LYS A 66 -24.50 -1.19 -5.01
N GLY A 67 -25.26 -0.34 -4.35
CA GLY A 67 -24.71 0.73 -3.51
C GLY A 67 -23.80 0.25 -2.37
N GLU A 68 -24.10 -0.89 -1.73
CA GLU A 68 -23.29 -1.43 -0.64
C GLU A 68 -21.90 -1.88 -1.12
N ILE A 69 -21.85 -2.64 -2.24
CA ILE A 69 -20.60 -3.12 -2.82
C ILE A 69 -19.79 -1.98 -3.47
N ALA A 70 -20.47 -0.99 -4.06
CA ALA A 70 -19.80 0.20 -4.56
C ALA A 70 -19.11 0.99 -3.44
N ARG A 71 -19.76 1.15 -2.27
CA ARG A 71 -19.14 1.79 -1.09
C ARG A 71 -17.98 0.97 -0.53
N PHE A 72 -18.13 -0.36 -0.47
CA PHE A 72 -17.04 -1.26 -0.09
C PHE A 72 -15.81 -1.06 -0.98
N LEU A 73 -15.98 -1.06 -2.30
CA LEU A 73 -14.89 -0.86 -3.25
C LEU A 73 -14.27 0.54 -3.13
N LEU A 74 -15.06 1.59 -2.91
CA LEU A 74 -14.54 2.94 -2.65
C LEU A 74 -13.65 2.95 -1.41
N CYS A 75 -14.16 2.50 -0.26
CA CYS A 75 -13.40 2.49 0.98
C CYS A 75 -12.15 1.60 0.88
N SER A 76 -12.23 0.49 0.17
CA SER A 76 -11.09 -0.40 -0.08
C SER A 76 -10.04 0.24 -0.97
N GLY A 77 -10.46 0.96 -2.01
CA GLY A 77 -9.57 1.71 -2.89
C GLY A 77 -8.87 2.84 -2.16
N LEU A 78 -9.58 3.58 -1.30
CA LEU A 78 -9.01 4.63 -0.46
C LEU A 78 -8.03 4.06 0.59
N LEU A 79 -8.39 2.97 1.27
CA LEU A 79 -7.51 2.25 2.18
C LEU A 79 -6.24 1.78 1.47
N THR A 80 -6.39 1.17 0.30
CA THR A 80 -5.26 0.71 -0.52
C THR A 80 -4.39 1.87 -0.99
N THR A 81 -5.00 3.00 -1.37
CA THR A 81 -4.27 4.22 -1.75
C THR A 81 -3.47 4.78 -0.58
N MET A 82 -4.02 4.75 0.63
CA MET A 82 -3.32 5.18 1.83
C MET A 82 -2.08 4.30 2.09
N LEU A 83 -2.23 2.98 2.00
CA LEU A 83 -1.11 2.03 2.16
C LEU A 83 -0.07 2.18 1.03
N LEU A 84 -0.52 2.41 -0.21
CA LEU A 84 0.37 2.71 -1.34
C LEU A 84 1.23 3.94 -1.06
N LEU A 85 0.60 5.06 -0.67
CA LEU A 85 1.32 6.31 -0.43
C LEU A 85 2.30 6.17 0.74
N ASP A 86 1.90 5.44 1.77
CA ASP A 86 2.75 5.12 2.91
C ASP A 86 4.00 4.34 2.48
N ASP A 87 3.83 3.21 1.79
CA ASP A 87 4.96 2.39 1.32
C ASP A 87 5.83 3.12 0.29
N PHE A 88 5.21 3.87 -0.64
CA PHE A 88 5.92 4.50 -1.75
C PHE A 88 6.75 5.71 -1.32
N PHE A 89 6.26 6.49 -0.36
CA PHE A 89 6.96 7.67 0.15
C PHE A 89 7.66 7.41 1.49
N LEU A 90 7.65 6.17 1.99
CA LEU A 90 8.23 5.80 3.28
C LEU A 90 7.66 6.67 4.41
N LEU A 91 6.33 6.84 4.45
CA LEU A 91 5.72 7.77 5.39
C LEU A 91 5.88 7.31 6.83
N HIS A 92 5.54 6.05 7.15
CA HIS A 92 5.70 5.50 8.50
C HIS A 92 7.15 5.30 8.93
N ASP A 93 8.04 4.99 7.98
CA ASP A 93 9.43 4.65 8.25
C ASP A 93 10.30 5.91 8.38
N PHE A 94 10.12 6.88 7.48
CA PHE A 94 10.97 8.08 7.42
C PHE A 94 10.21 9.36 7.74
N ILE A 95 9.12 9.67 7.02
CA ILE A 95 8.55 11.02 7.08
C ILE A 95 7.91 11.32 8.44
N TYR A 96 7.08 10.44 8.96
CA TYR A 96 6.38 10.66 10.23
C TYR A 96 7.32 10.64 11.44
N PRO A 97 8.29 9.69 11.56
CA PRO A 97 9.24 9.71 12.66
C PRO A 97 10.15 10.94 12.62
N GLN A 98 10.69 11.27 11.44
CA GLN A 98 11.70 12.32 11.33
C GLN A 98 11.12 13.74 11.35
N TYR A 99 9.97 13.97 10.71
CA TYR A 99 9.41 15.33 10.57
C TYR A 99 8.22 15.61 11.49
N LEU A 100 7.46 14.60 11.90
CA LEU A 100 6.30 14.76 12.78
C LEU A 100 6.54 14.26 14.21
N GLY A 101 7.66 13.56 14.47
CA GLY A 101 7.98 12.97 15.77
C GLY A 101 7.03 11.85 16.19
N ILE A 102 6.30 11.26 15.24
CA ILE A 102 5.36 10.15 15.52
C ILE A 102 6.14 8.84 15.44
N ASN A 103 6.12 8.07 16.52
CA ASN A 103 6.78 6.77 16.55
C ASN A 103 6.15 5.82 15.51
N GLU A 104 6.98 5.11 14.75
CA GLU A 104 6.59 4.10 13.77
C GLU A 104 5.55 3.10 14.31
N LYS A 105 5.72 2.61 15.54
CA LYS A 105 4.76 1.70 16.19
C LYS A 105 3.37 2.32 16.35
N ALA A 106 3.30 3.62 16.62
CA ALA A 106 2.04 4.34 16.72
C ALA A 106 1.37 4.48 15.35
N VAL A 107 2.15 4.70 14.29
CA VAL A 107 1.65 4.73 12.90
C VAL A 107 1.11 3.36 12.51
N LEU A 108 1.87 2.29 12.77
CA LEU A 108 1.47 0.92 12.49
C LEU A 108 0.18 0.54 13.24
N LEU A 109 0.06 0.92 14.52
CA LEU A 109 -1.18 0.73 15.29
C LEU A 109 -2.35 1.53 14.69
N GLY A 110 -2.09 2.74 14.19
CA GLY A 110 -3.08 3.56 13.48
C GLY A 110 -3.59 2.85 12.23
N TYR A 111 -2.70 2.33 11.39
CA TYR A 111 -3.07 1.56 10.20
C TYR A 111 -3.81 0.27 10.54
N GLY A 112 -3.36 -0.47 11.55
CA GLY A 112 -4.07 -1.63 12.07
C GLY A 112 -5.48 -1.27 12.55
N GLY A 113 -5.65 -0.14 13.24
CA GLY A 113 -6.94 0.36 13.69
C GLY A 113 -7.88 0.71 12.52
N ILE A 114 -7.39 1.42 11.51
CA ILE A 114 -8.16 1.76 10.30
C ILE A 114 -8.59 0.48 9.57
N LEU A 115 -7.67 -0.48 9.40
CA LEU A 115 -7.94 -1.76 8.78
C LEU A 115 -9.01 -2.54 9.57
N LEU A 116 -8.92 -2.58 10.90
CA LEU A 116 -9.93 -3.22 11.76
C LEU A 116 -11.30 -2.56 11.63
N VAL A 117 -11.36 -1.23 11.64
CA VAL A 117 -12.62 -0.50 11.42
C VAL A 117 -13.21 -0.85 10.06
N TRP A 118 -12.40 -0.90 9.01
CA TRP A 118 -12.84 -1.30 7.67
C TRP A 118 -13.36 -2.75 7.65
N LEU A 119 -12.65 -3.70 8.27
CA LEU A 119 -13.08 -5.10 8.39
C LEU A 119 -14.43 -5.22 9.12
N LEU A 120 -14.62 -4.47 10.21
CA LEU A 120 -15.86 -4.49 10.99
C LEU A 120 -17.02 -3.84 10.23
N ALA A 121 -16.77 -2.71 9.57
CA ALA A 121 -17.77 -1.97 8.80
C ALA A 121 -18.31 -2.82 7.63
N PHE A 122 -17.43 -3.53 6.92
CA PHE A 122 -17.78 -4.31 5.74
C PHE A 122 -17.87 -5.82 5.97
N ARG A 123 -17.91 -6.27 7.24
CA ARG A 123 -17.95 -7.70 7.61
C ARG A 123 -19.02 -8.50 6.86
N ARG A 124 -20.19 -7.90 6.61
CA ARG A 124 -21.31 -8.57 5.91
C ARG A 124 -20.98 -8.84 4.45
N ILE A 125 -20.30 -7.92 3.78
CA ILE A 125 -19.84 -8.10 2.40
C ILE A 125 -18.70 -9.11 2.37
N ILE A 126 -17.71 -8.94 3.24
CA ILE A 126 -16.53 -9.81 3.29
C ILE A 126 -16.95 -11.28 3.46
N LEU A 127 -17.85 -11.58 4.41
CA LEU A 127 -18.35 -12.93 4.66
C LEU A 127 -19.19 -13.53 3.51
N ARG A 128 -19.68 -12.70 2.58
CA ARG A 128 -20.39 -13.14 1.36
C ARG A 128 -19.44 -13.33 0.16
N THR A 129 -18.21 -12.85 0.26
CA THR A 129 -17.16 -13.02 -0.75
C THR A 129 -16.24 -14.18 -0.37
N ASP A 130 -15.34 -14.57 -1.27
CA ASP A 130 -14.30 -15.55 -0.99
C ASP A 130 -13.20 -14.95 -0.10
N TYR A 131 -13.50 -14.76 1.18
CA TYR A 131 -12.63 -14.10 2.16
C TYR A 131 -11.35 -14.89 2.47
N TRP A 132 -11.21 -16.13 2.01
CA TRP A 132 -9.98 -16.92 2.16
C TRP A 132 -8.75 -16.21 1.59
N LEU A 133 -8.88 -15.55 0.43
CA LEU A 133 -7.78 -14.78 -0.17
C LEU A 133 -7.39 -13.59 0.72
N LEU A 134 -8.38 -12.92 1.31
CA LEU A 134 -8.16 -11.82 2.24
C LEU A 134 -7.47 -12.32 3.52
N LEU A 135 -7.90 -13.45 4.09
CA LEU A 135 -7.27 -14.02 5.28
C LEU A 135 -5.82 -14.43 5.04
N ILE A 136 -5.52 -15.05 3.89
CA ILE A 136 -4.16 -15.41 3.52
C ILE A 136 -3.29 -14.15 3.38
N SER A 137 -3.81 -13.12 2.72
CA SER A 137 -3.13 -11.82 2.59
C SER A 137 -2.82 -11.19 3.94
N LEU A 138 -3.81 -11.12 4.85
CA LEU A 138 -3.63 -10.60 6.20
C LEU A 138 -2.67 -11.46 7.03
N GLY A 139 -2.68 -12.78 6.84
CA GLY A 139 -1.73 -13.69 7.45
C GLY A 139 -0.30 -13.38 7.03
N PHE A 140 -0.07 -13.17 5.74
CA PHE A 140 1.24 -12.77 5.23
C PHE A 140 1.71 -11.41 5.73
N PHE A 141 0.83 -10.40 5.80
CA PHE A 141 1.19 -9.12 6.42
C PHE A 141 1.55 -9.26 7.90
N THR A 142 0.81 -10.09 8.63
CA THR A 142 1.08 -10.36 10.05
C THR A 142 2.43 -11.08 10.22
N LEU A 143 2.76 -12.03 9.33
CA LEU A 143 4.06 -12.70 9.33
C LEU A 143 5.20 -11.73 9.03
N SER A 144 5.03 -10.83 8.05
CA SER A 144 6.01 -9.80 7.71
C SER A 144 6.32 -8.90 8.93
N ILE A 145 5.28 -8.36 9.58
CA ILE A 145 5.42 -7.54 10.81
C ILE A 145 6.05 -8.36 11.95
N GLY A 146 5.71 -9.65 12.05
CA GLY A 146 6.28 -10.54 13.07
C GLY A 146 7.76 -10.81 12.87
N VAL A 147 8.23 -10.93 11.63
CA VAL A 147 9.65 -11.07 11.29
C VAL A 147 10.42 -9.81 11.69
N ASP A 148 9.87 -8.63 11.38
CA ASP A 148 10.48 -7.36 11.75
C ASP A 148 10.55 -7.16 13.29
N GLY A 149 9.45 -7.45 14.00
CA GLY A 149 9.41 -7.35 15.46
C GLY A 149 10.36 -8.31 16.20
N LEU A 150 10.81 -9.40 15.56
CA LEU A 150 11.75 -10.39 16.09
C LEU A 150 13.17 -10.28 15.49
N GLN A 151 13.48 -9.13 14.89
CA GLN A 151 14.77 -8.79 14.27
C GLN A 151 15.98 -9.38 15.01
N SER A 152 16.13 -9.07 16.29
CA SER A 152 17.32 -9.50 17.07
C SER A 152 17.52 -11.01 17.19
N LEU A 153 16.44 -11.81 17.17
CA LEU A 153 16.50 -13.26 17.27
C LEU A 153 16.71 -13.91 15.90
N ILE A 154 16.06 -13.37 14.87
CA ILE A 154 16.09 -13.92 13.50
C ILE A 154 17.41 -13.59 12.80
N ASP A 155 17.93 -12.37 13.00
CA ASP A 155 19.22 -11.96 12.43
C ASP A 155 20.35 -12.90 12.91
N ALA A 156 20.31 -13.33 14.17
CA ALA A 156 21.28 -14.25 14.75
C ALA A 156 21.21 -15.68 14.18
N LEU A 157 20.07 -16.07 13.61
CA LEU A 157 19.83 -17.42 13.08
C LEU A 157 20.04 -17.52 11.58
N ILE A 158 19.67 -16.48 10.82
CA ILE A 158 19.48 -16.59 9.37
C ILE A 158 20.09 -15.43 8.57
N GLY A 159 20.60 -14.38 9.23
CA GLY A 159 21.24 -13.23 8.56
C GLY A 159 20.35 -12.57 7.51
N ASP A 160 20.90 -12.25 6.33
CA ASP A 160 20.22 -11.53 5.24
C ASP A 160 18.97 -12.24 4.68
N LEU A 161 18.79 -13.55 4.93
CA LEU A 161 17.57 -14.27 4.56
C LEU A 161 16.33 -13.71 5.28
N ARG A 162 16.51 -13.00 6.40
CA ARG A 162 15.41 -12.27 7.03
C ARG A 162 14.78 -11.26 6.08
N ILE A 163 15.58 -10.47 5.38
CA ILE A 163 15.08 -9.44 4.45
C ILE A 163 14.21 -10.10 3.38
N LEU A 164 14.65 -11.24 2.86
CA LEU A 164 13.87 -12.02 1.91
C LEU A 164 12.53 -12.51 2.49
N LEU A 165 12.51 -12.96 3.74
CA LEU A 165 11.28 -13.40 4.40
C LEU A 165 10.34 -12.22 4.68
N GLU A 166 10.86 -11.14 5.22
CA GLU A 166 10.12 -9.93 5.58
C GLU A 166 9.46 -9.31 4.34
N ASP A 167 10.26 -8.98 3.33
CA ASP A 167 9.79 -8.39 2.06
C ASP A 167 8.99 -9.39 1.23
N GLY A 168 9.38 -10.67 1.26
CA GLY A 168 8.67 -11.73 0.55
C GLY A 168 7.25 -11.92 1.09
N PHE A 169 7.10 -12.01 2.42
CA PHE A 169 5.77 -12.08 3.05
C PHE A 169 4.96 -10.82 2.79
N LYS A 170 5.57 -9.62 2.87
CA LYS A 170 4.88 -8.37 2.50
C LYS A 170 4.34 -8.45 1.08
N LEU A 171 5.16 -8.86 0.11
CA LEU A 171 4.78 -8.95 -1.30
C LEU A 171 3.68 -9.99 -1.54
N PHE A 172 3.75 -11.17 -0.92
CA PHE A 172 2.67 -12.16 -1.00
C PHE A 172 1.37 -11.63 -0.38
N GLY A 173 1.46 -10.86 0.70
CA GLY A 173 0.36 -10.11 1.27
C GLY A 173 -0.31 -9.21 0.24
N ILE A 174 0.47 -8.38 -0.46
CA ILE A 174 -0.01 -7.45 -1.50
C ILE A 174 -0.63 -8.20 -2.68
N VAL A 175 -0.01 -9.28 -3.14
CA VAL A 175 -0.56 -10.11 -4.25
C VAL A 175 -1.90 -10.70 -3.86
N GLY A 176 -2.03 -11.25 -2.64
CA GLY A 176 -3.30 -11.77 -2.13
C GLY A 176 -4.36 -10.69 -1.99
N TRP A 177 -3.97 -9.50 -1.54
CA TRP A 177 -4.84 -8.32 -1.41
C TRP A 177 -5.41 -7.91 -2.77
N LEU A 178 -4.54 -7.72 -3.76
CA LEU A 178 -4.93 -7.42 -5.14
C LEU A 178 -5.86 -8.50 -5.70
N GLY A 179 -5.48 -9.77 -5.56
CA GLY A 179 -6.28 -10.90 -6.06
C GLY A 179 -7.69 -10.94 -5.47
N TYR A 180 -7.83 -10.67 -4.17
CA TYR A 180 -9.12 -10.58 -3.50
C TYR A 180 -9.99 -9.45 -4.09
N PHE A 181 -9.45 -8.23 -4.21
CA PHE A 181 -10.22 -7.09 -4.71
C PHE A 181 -10.52 -7.16 -6.20
N MET A 182 -9.62 -7.71 -7.02
CA MET A 182 -9.89 -8.00 -8.42
C MET A 182 -11.05 -8.98 -8.57
N LYS A 183 -11.07 -10.05 -7.76
CA LYS A 183 -12.16 -11.03 -7.79
C LYS A 183 -13.50 -10.40 -7.38
N CYS A 184 -13.51 -9.63 -6.30
CA CYS A 184 -14.72 -8.91 -5.85
C CYS A 184 -15.24 -7.95 -6.93
N SER A 185 -14.34 -7.19 -7.56
CA SER A 185 -14.65 -6.25 -8.64
C SER A 185 -15.24 -6.95 -9.86
N LEU A 186 -14.63 -8.05 -10.30
CA LEU A 186 -15.10 -8.83 -11.45
C LEU A 186 -16.49 -9.42 -11.22
N ILE A 187 -16.74 -9.98 -10.03
CA ILE A 187 -18.06 -10.54 -9.67
C ILE A 187 -19.11 -9.42 -9.63
N ALA A 188 -18.79 -8.29 -8.99
CA ALA A 188 -19.72 -7.17 -8.84
C ALA A 188 -20.10 -6.50 -10.17
N ILE A 189 -19.18 -6.46 -11.13
CA ILE A 189 -19.41 -5.89 -12.46
C ILE A 189 -20.23 -6.83 -13.35
N ARG A 190 -20.03 -8.14 -13.23
CA ARG A 190 -20.73 -9.14 -14.07
C ARG A 190 -22.17 -9.44 -13.66
N GLN A 191 -22.50 -9.27 -12.39
CA GLN A 191 -23.87 -9.39 -11.87
C GLN A 191 -24.72 -8.18 -12.22
#